data_AF-A0A4Q3RC85-F1
#
_entry.id   AF-A0A4Q3RC85-F1
#
_cell.length_a   1.000
_cell.length_b   1.000
_cell.length_c   1.000
_cell.angle_alpha   90.00
_cell.angle_beta   90.00
_cell.angle_gamma   90.00
#
_symmetry.space_group_name_H-M   'P 1'
#
loop_
_entity.id
_entity.type
_entity.pdbx_description
1 polymer ?
#
loop_
_entity_poly.entity_id
_entity_poly.type
_entity_poly.pdbx_seq_one_letter_code
_entity_poly.pdbx_strand_id
1 'polypeptide(L)'
;TKLNSEGAYKAKLVRDESITKENSYSDLFLDSASLENYIRQQNIESNKAQRMREFYLVRNNQFAWFTSEGLTEQARGLWSLRADDVETAQDSSAKAITKRMDSLLTANETTASIDSGSPTTSESLVKDSTAYMDGSTAMIFDKSDSTLVQTELALTEQLVELTGESNGVITEDNFYWLVPRKRLDAMQLADSVLKGADSVLWKNNQTYTALKNSLRFYHQAAQNGGWDSLTLVSGLKKGATSPAVTTLKKRLAVTGDYLATDTSNIYTDSLETAIKTVQQQFGLEPTGQVTDSLFRELNYGNAGDCWQGRNRHNGIQRRDH
;
A
#
# COMPACT_ATOMS: atom_id res chain seq x y z
N THR A 1 -7.07 21.61 35.93
CA THR A 1 -8.40 21.03 35.66
C THR A 1 -8.24 20.05 34.52
N LYS A 2 -8.55 18.78 34.79
CA LYS A 2 -8.37 17.63 33.88
C LYS A 2 -9.14 17.84 32.56
N LEU A 3 -8.44 17.87 31.43
CA LEU A 3 -9.01 17.69 30.10
C LEU A 3 -8.68 16.25 29.67
N ASN A 4 -9.34 15.30 30.30
CA ASN A 4 -9.20 13.89 29.99
C ASN A 4 -10.25 13.51 28.93
N SER A 5 -9.76 13.36 27.69
CA SER A 5 -9.96 12.21 26.79
C SER A 5 -11.34 11.71 26.30
N GLU A 6 -12.47 12.38 26.49
CA GLU A 6 -13.70 11.98 25.75
C GLU A 6 -14.40 13.14 25.05
N GLY A 7 -14.55 14.28 25.74
CA GLY A 7 -15.29 15.42 25.21
C GLY A 7 -14.56 16.19 24.10
N ALA A 8 -13.22 16.20 24.11
CA ALA A 8 -12.43 17.00 23.17
C ALA A 8 -12.29 16.35 21.77
N TYR A 9 -12.32 15.01 21.68
CA TYR A 9 -12.22 14.29 20.41
C TYR A 9 -13.57 14.19 19.69
N LYS A 10 -14.68 13.93 20.42
CA LYS A 10 -16.04 13.97 19.85
C LYS A 10 -16.44 15.36 19.35
N ALA A 11 -15.95 16.44 19.99
CA ALA A 11 -16.25 17.81 19.59
C ALA A 11 -15.65 18.25 18.23
N LYS A 12 -14.92 17.38 17.53
CA LYS A 12 -14.20 17.74 16.28
C LYS A 12 -14.32 16.73 15.14
N LEU A 13 -15.18 15.72 15.24
CA LEU A 13 -15.45 14.78 14.14
C LEU A 13 -16.40 15.43 13.14
N VAL A 14 -15.83 16.27 12.28
CA VAL A 14 -16.52 16.85 11.12
C VAL A 14 -16.22 16.04 9.88
N ARG A 15 -17.16 16.07 8.94
CA ARG A 15 -16.94 15.53 7.60
C ARG A 15 -15.71 16.20 6.98
N ASP A 16 -14.73 15.42 6.56
CA ASP A 16 -13.56 15.95 5.85
C ASP A 16 -13.88 16.10 4.37
N GLU A 17 -14.50 17.23 4.02
CA GLU A 17 -14.89 17.56 2.64
C GLU A 17 -13.71 17.83 1.71
N SER A 18 -12.49 17.93 2.26
CA SER A 18 -11.28 18.04 1.43
C SER A 18 -10.83 16.67 0.87
N ILE A 19 -11.51 15.57 1.21
CA ILE A 19 -11.36 14.28 0.55
C ILE A 19 -12.18 14.29 -0.75
N THR A 20 -11.51 14.26 -1.89
CA THR A 20 -12.09 14.23 -3.24
C THR A 20 -11.63 12.97 -3.97
N LYS A 21 -12.28 12.59 -5.08
CA LYS A 21 -11.89 11.38 -5.84
C LYS A 21 -10.42 11.36 -6.26
N GLU A 22 -9.83 12.53 -6.43
CA GLU A 22 -8.45 12.72 -6.89
C GLU A 22 -7.43 12.46 -5.77
N ASN A 23 -7.80 12.70 -4.51
CA ASN A 23 -6.90 12.55 -3.37
C ASN A 23 -7.36 11.47 -2.39
N SER A 24 -8.43 10.75 -2.66
CA SER A 24 -9.03 9.77 -1.77
C SER A 24 -8.24 8.45 -1.81
N TYR A 25 -7.84 7.93 -0.65
CA TYR A 25 -7.24 6.58 -0.50
C TYR A 25 -7.90 5.46 -1.36
N SER A 26 -9.19 5.20 -1.15
CA SER A 26 -10.07 4.49 -2.09
C SER A 26 -10.77 5.44 -3.05
N ASP A 27 -10.95 5.00 -4.29
CA ASP A 27 -11.77 5.62 -5.33
C ASP A 27 -13.26 5.23 -5.25
N LEU A 28 -13.62 4.34 -4.32
CA LEU A 28 -14.97 3.90 -4.03
C LEU A 28 -15.61 4.71 -2.90
N PHE A 29 -16.91 4.99 -3.03
CA PHE A 29 -17.68 5.80 -2.07
C PHE A 29 -19.03 5.17 -1.81
N LEU A 30 -19.39 5.04 -0.54
CA LEU A 30 -20.66 4.54 -0.05
C LEU A 30 -21.78 5.54 -0.32
N ASP A 31 -22.96 5.00 -0.59
CA ASP A 31 -24.19 5.75 -0.33
C ASP A 31 -24.45 5.76 1.17
N SER A 32 -24.70 6.94 1.73
CA SER A 32 -25.01 7.11 3.15
C SER A 32 -26.20 6.26 3.61
N ALA A 33 -27.17 5.98 2.72
CA ALA A 33 -28.29 5.10 3.04
C ALA A 33 -27.87 3.63 3.23
N SER A 34 -26.80 3.17 2.56
CA SER A 34 -26.30 1.81 2.70
C SER A 34 -25.83 1.51 4.12
N LEU A 35 -25.13 2.45 4.75
CA LEU A 35 -24.69 2.32 6.14
C LEU A 35 -25.87 2.21 7.10
N GLU A 36 -26.86 3.10 6.98
CA GLU A 36 -28.05 3.07 7.85
C GLU A 36 -28.88 1.80 7.65
N ASN A 37 -29.00 1.32 6.41
CA ASN A 37 -29.66 0.06 6.11
C ASN A 37 -28.94 -1.13 6.76
N TYR A 38 -27.60 -1.16 6.67
CA TYR A 38 -26.79 -2.20 7.29
C TYR A 38 -26.93 -2.22 8.82
N ILE A 39 -26.81 -1.05 9.47
CA ILE A 39 -26.98 -0.90 10.93
C ILE A 39 -28.33 -1.47 11.39
N ARG A 40 -29.41 -1.19 10.64
CA ARG A 40 -30.75 -1.71 10.93
C ARG A 40 -30.86 -3.21 10.70
N GLN A 41 -30.32 -3.72 9.60
CA GLN A 41 -30.41 -5.13 9.22
C GLN A 41 -29.63 -6.04 10.17
N GLN A 42 -28.43 -5.62 10.60
CA GLN A 42 -27.59 -6.39 11.52
C GLN A 42 -27.89 -6.11 13.00
N ASN A 43 -28.86 -5.22 13.28
CA ASN A 43 -29.24 -4.83 14.65
C ASN A 43 -28.02 -4.37 15.49
N ILE A 44 -27.17 -3.53 14.90
CA ILE A 44 -25.93 -3.06 15.53
C ILE A 44 -26.25 -2.21 16.76
N GLU A 45 -25.55 -2.47 17.87
CA GLU A 45 -25.69 -1.71 19.11
C GLU A 45 -25.43 -0.21 18.91
N SER A 46 -26.14 0.65 19.66
CA SER A 46 -26.16 2.10 19.41
C SER A 46 -24.77 2.76 19.48
N ASN A 47 -23.91 2.32 20.40
CA ASN A 47 -22.52 2.79 20.53
C ASN A 47 -21.66 2.39 19.31
N LYS A 48 -21.75 1.14 18.86
CA LYS A 48 -21.03 0.61 17.70
C LYS A 48 -21.54 1.28 16.41
N ALA A 49 -22.85 1.42 16.26
CA ALA A 49 -23.49 2.13 15.17
C ALA A 49 -23.03 3.59 15.08
N GLN A 50 -22.91 4.29 16.22
CA GLN A 50 -22.37 5.64 16.25
C GLN A 50 -20.91 5.68 15.75
N ARG A 51 -20.06 4.74 16.16
CA ARG A 51 -18.66 4.66 15.70
C ARG A 51 -18.55 4.41 14.21
N MET A 52 -19.38 3.52 13.66
CA MET A 52 -19.42 3.30 12.21
C MET A 52 -19.83 4.58 11.45
N ARG A 53 -20.84 5.30 11.94
CA ARG A 53 -21.24 6.61 11.36
C ARG A 53 -20.09 7.61 11.40
N GLU A 54 -19.43 7.76 12.55
CA GLU A 54 -18.30 8.66 12.71
C GLU A 54 -17.14 8.27 11.78
N PHE A 55 -16.86 6.98 11.61
CA PHE A 55 -15.79 6.45 10.78
C PHE A 55 -15.94 6.82 9.31
N TYR A 56 -17.17 6.75 8.78
CA TYR A 56 -17.47 7.14 7.40
C TYR A 56 -17.71 8.63 7.24
N LEU A 57 -18.21 9.32 8.27
CA LEU A 57 -18.37 10.77 8.26
C LEU A 57 -17.01 11.44 8.02
N VAL A 58 -15.99 11.12 8.81
CA VAL A 58 -14.65 11.73 8.70
C VAL A 58 -13.88 11.32 7.44
N ARG A 59 -14.37 10.31 6.71
CA ARG A 59 -13.83 9.83 5.44
C ARG A 59 -14.65 10.29 4.23
N ASN A 60 -15.63 11.17 4.43
CA ASN A 60 -16.51 11.62 3.34
C ASN A 60 -17.23 10.44 2.63
N ASN A 61 -17.66 9.44 3.40
CA ASN A 61 -18.27 8.18 2.94
C ASN A 61 -17.40 7.36 1.97
N GLN A 62 -16.09 7.59 1.97
CA GLN A 62 -15.15 6.79 1.22
C GLN A 62 -15.00 5.38 1.82
N PHE A 63 -14.79 4.38 0.96
CA PHE A 63 -14.41 3.03 1.39
C PHE A 63 -13.03 3.03 2.08
N ALA A 64 -12.89 2.13 3.04
CA ALA A 64 -11.69 1.89 3.83
C ALA A 64 -10.98 0.61 3.40
N TRP A 65 -11.72 -0.42 2.98
CA TRP A 65 -11.19 -1.77 2.82
C TRP A 65 -10.97 -2.17 1.37
N PHE A 66 -11.69 -1.55 0.44
CA PHE A 66 -11.62 -1.83 -0.98
C PHE A 66 -11.31 -0.58 -1.80
N THR A 67 -10.64 -0.79 -2.92
CA THR A 67 -10.52 0.12 -4.07
C THR A 67 -11.08 -0.57 -5.31
N SER A 68 -11.21 0.13 -6.44
CA SER A 68 -11.52 -0.55 -7.72
C SER A 68 -10.48 -1.59 -8.13
N GLU A 69 -9.26 -1.49 -7.62
CA GLU A 69 -8.15 -2.43 -7.84
C GLU A 69 -8.22 -3.65 -6.89
N GLY A 70 -9.11 -3.64 -5.90
CA GLY A 70 -9.34 -4.74 -4.95
C GLY A 70 -9.03 -4.38 -3.49
N LEU A 71 -8.68 -5.40 -2.71
CA LEU A 71 -8.52 -5.32 -1.26
C LEU A 71 -7.30 -4.48 -0.87
N THR A 72 -7.47 -3.56 0.08
CA THR A 72 -6.38 -2.71 0.62
C THR A 72 -5.49 -3.48 1.61
N GLU A 73 -4.27 -2.98 1.83
CA GLU A 73 -3.36 -3.56 2.84
C GLU A 73 -3.92 -3.47 4.26
N GLN A 74 -4.68 -2.43 4.59
CA GLN A 74 -5.31 -2.30 5.90
C GLN A 74 -6.39 -3.36 6.10
N ALA A 75 -7.11 -3.73 5.05
CA ALA A 75 -8.09 -4.80 5.12
C ALA A 75 -7.43 -6.17 5.32
N ARG A 76 -6.29 -6.43 4.65
CA ARG A 76 -5.48 -7.64 4.88
C ARG A 76 -4.95 -7.69 6.31
N GLY A 77 -4.40 -6.59 6.79
CA GLY A 77 -3.91 -6.46 8.17
C GLY A 77 -5.01 -6.68 9.21
N LEU A 78 -6.17 -6.07 9.02
CA LEU A 78 -7.33 -6.30 9.91
C LEU A 78 -7.77 -7.77 9.88
N TRP A 79 -7.84 -8.37 8.69
CA TRP A 79 -8.22 -9.76 8.55
C TRP A 79 -7.25 -10.71 9.25
N SER A 80 -5.95 -10.47 9.12
CA SER A 80 -4.92 -11.23 9.84
C SER A 80 -5.09 -11.20 11.35
N LEU A 81 -5.68 -10.15 11.92
CA LEU A 81 -5.93 -10.04 13.35
C LEU A 81 -7.19 -10.78 13.80
N ARG A 82 -8.11 -11.07 12.87
CA ARG A 82 -9.47 -11.56 13.18
C ARG A 82 -9.79 -12.93 12.60
N ALA A 83 -8.95 -13.48 11.71
CA ALA A 83 -9.22 -14.71 11.00
C ALA A 83 -9.59 -15.85 11.97
N ASP A 84 -8.81 -16.05 13.04
CA ASP A 84 -9.02 -17.11 14.03
C ASP A 84 -10.30 -16.88 14.88
N ASP A 85 -10.55 -15.64 15.29
CA ASP A 85 -11.73 -15.29 16.10
C ASP A 85 -13.04 -15.43 15.31
N VAL A 86 -13.02 -15.06 14.03
CA VAL A 86 -14.17 -15.12 13.14
C VAL A 86 -14.46 -16.55 12.70
N GLU A 87 -13.42 -17.39 12.53
CA GLU A 87 -13.58 -18.82 12.23
C GLU A 87 -14.21 -19.60 13.41
N THR A 88 -13.82 -19.26 14.63
CA THR A 88 -14.33 -19.91 15.85
C THR A 88 -15.70 -19.38 16.28
N ALA A 89 -16.13 -18.21 15.78
CA ALA A 89 -17.44 -17.66 16.03
C ALA A 89 -18.56 -18.59 15.52
N GLN A 90 -19.59 -18.83 16.34
CA GLN A 90 -20.78 -19.57 15.92
C GLN A 90 -21.74 -18.75 15.05
N ASP A 91 -21.48 -17.45 14.89
CA ASP A 91 -22.31 -16.54 14.13
C ASP A 91 -22.23 -16.83 12.61
N SER A 92 -23.40 -16.87 11.97
CA SER A 92 -23.52 -17.08 10.52
C SER A 92 -23.01 -15.89 9.71
N SER A 93 -23.05 -14.68 10.28
CA SER A 93 -22.54 -13.45 9.65
C SER A 93 -21.00 -13.47 9.56
N ALA A 94 -20.33 -13.83 10.66
CA ALA A 94 -18.89 -14.01 10.77
C ALA A 94 -18.37 -15.02 9.74
N LYS A 95 -18.98 -16.21 9.68
CA LYS A 95 -18.62 -17.26 8.72
C LYS A 95 -18.79 -16.85 7.26
N ALA A 96 -19.79 -16.01 6.95
CA ALA A 96 -19.98 -15.49 5.60
C ALA A 96 -18.85 -14.53 5.20
N ILE A 97 -18.40 -13.69 6.14
CA ILE A 97 -17.27 -12.79 5.95
C ILE A 97 -15.98 -13.58 5.74
N THR A 98 -15.73 -14.65 6.53
CA THR A 98 -14.56 -15.53 6.35
C THR A 98 -14.48 -16.08 4.94
N LYS A 99 -15.54 -16.74 4.48
CA LYS A 99 -15.57 -17.32 3.13
C LYS A 99 -15.36 -16.26 2.05
N ARG A 100 -15.91 -15.06 2.24
CA ARG A 100 -15.76 -13.95 1.30
C ARG A 100 -14.32 -13.45 1.29
N MET A 101 -13.71 -13.24 2.44
CA MET A 101 -12.32 -12.79 2.56
C MET A 101 -11.36 -13.83 2.01
N ASP A 102 -11.52 -15.10 2.34
CA ASP A 102 -10.71 -16.19 1.77
C ASP A 102 -10.81 -16.22 0.25
N SER A 103 -12.02 -16.08 -0.31
CA SER A 103 -12.21 -15.99 -1.75
C SER A 103 -11.54 -14.76 -2.37
N LEU A 104 -11.53 -13.62 -1.70
CA LEU A 104 -10.91 -12.39 -2.20
C LEU A 104 -9.37 -12.42 -2.11
N LEU A 105 -8.84 -13.10 -1.09
CA LEU A 105 -7.41 -13.31 -0.93
C LEU A 105 -6.90 -14.32 -1.98
N THR A 106 -7.60 -15.45 -2.15
CA THR A 106 -7.21 -16.53 -3.09
C THR A 106 -7.51 -16.22 -4.56
N ALA A 107 -8.55 -15.44 -4.87
CA ALA A 107 -8.82 -14.97 -6.24
C ALA A 107 -7.73 -14.03 -6.76
N ASN A 108 -7.00 -13.35 -5.87
CA ASN A 108 -5.84 -12.54 -6.22
C ASN A 108 -4.55 -13.36 -6.33
N GLU A 109 -4.44 -14.51 -5.64
CA GLU A 109 -3.29 -15.44 -5.75
C GLU A 109 -3.29 -16.25 -7.04
N THR A 110 -4.46 -16.55 -7.61
CA THR A 110 -4.61 -17.45 -8.79
C THR A 110 -4.10 -16.87 -10.12
N THR A 111 -3.48 -15.69 -10.11
CA THR A 111 -2.73 -15.15 -11.27
C THR A 111 -1.22 -15.35 -11.19
N ALA A 112 -0.70 -15.96 -10.10
CA ALA A 112 0.69 -16.39 -9.99
C ALA A 112 0.75 -17.91 -9.73
N SER A 113 1.23 -18.64 -10.75
CA SER A 113 1.59 -20.07 -10.75
C SER A 113 0.48 -21.11 -10.53
N ILE A 114 0.25 -21.91 -11.58
CA ILE A 114 -0.26 -23.27 -11.47
C ILE A 114 0.83 -24.11 -10.78
N ASP A 115 0.64 -24.46 -9.51
CA ASP A 115 0.98 -25.79 -9.01
C ASP A 115 0.11 -26.14 -7.79
N SER A 116 -0.33 -27.38 -7.74
CA SER A 116 -1.40 -27.90 -6.89
C SER A 116 -0.88 -28.45 -5.55
N GLY A 117 -1.46 -28.02 -4.42
CA GLY A 117 -1.49 -28.86 -3.21
C GLY A 117 -1.61 -28.17 -1.85
N SER A 118 -2.84 -28.12 -1.31
CA SER A 118 -3.22 -28.11 0.12
C SER A 118 -2.95 -26.87 1.01
N PRO A 119 -3.72 -26.71 2.12
CA PRO A 119 -4.19 -25.42 2.59
C PRO A 119 -3.53 -24.92 3.89
N THR A 120 -3.85 -23.66 4.22
CA THR A 120 -3.80 -22.99 5.55
C THR A 120 -2.43 -22.84 6.21
N THR A 121 -2.02 -21.58 6.41
CA THR A 121 -1.63 -21.04 7.73
C THR A 121 -1.29 -19.56 7.60
N SER A 122 -1.61 -18.81 8.65
CA SER A 122 -1.42 -17.36 8.84
C SER A 122 0.02 -16.84 8.65
N GLU A 123 0.96 -17.70 8.25
CA GLU A 123 2.35 -17.38 7.91
C GLU A 123 2.55 -16.89 6.46
N SER A 124 1.62 -17.15 5.52
CA SER A 124 1.73 -16.59 4.17
C SER A 124 1.31 -15.11 4.08
N LEU A 125 0.44 -14.66 4.99
CA LEU A 125 -0.13 -13.30 5.02
C LEU A 125 0.92 -12.20 5.23
N VAL A 126 2.09 -12.51 5.78
CA VAL A 126 3.14 -11.54 6.11
C VAL A 126 4.21 -11.40 5.01
N LYS A 127 4.28 -12.35 4.06
CA LYS A 127 5.35 -12.39 3.05
C LYS A 127 4.99 -11.81 1.68
N ASP A 128 3.72 -11.47 1.44
CA ASP A 128 3.25 -11.19 0.07
C ASP A 128 2.75 -9.75 -0.18
N SER A 129 3.12 -8.80 0.69
CA SER A 129 2.78 -7.37 0.54
C SER A 129 3.54 -6.65 -0.59
N THR A 130 4.37 -7.32 -1.38
CA THR A 130 5.17 -6.68 -2.45
C THR A 130 4.86 -7.15 -3.87
N ALA A 131 3.89 -8.06 -4.06
CA ALA A 131 3.61 -8.66 -5.37
C ALA A 131 2.29 -8.22 -6.03
N TYR A 132 1.82 -6.98 -5.83
CA TYR A 132 0.51 -6.58 -6.38
C TYR A 132 0.44 -5.11 -6.81
N MET A 133 1.00 -4.78 -7.99
CA MET A 133 0.89 -3.46 -8.63
C MET A 133 0.81 -3.50 -10.17
N ASP A 134 0.25 -4.56 -10.75
CA ASP A 134 0.10 -4.70 -12.22
C ASP A 134 -1.25 -4.15 -12.77
N GLY A 135 -2.25 -3.88 -11.92
CA GLY A 135 -3.52 -3.30 -12.41
C GLY A 135 -4.32 -4.17 -13.40
N SER A 136 -3.85 -5.38 -13.70
CA SER A 136 -4.49 -6.35 -14.61
C SER A 136 -5.78 -6.98 -14.07
N THR A 137 -6.20 -6.62 -12.85
CA THR A 137 -7.40 -7.19 -12.18
C THR A 137 -8.58 -6.21 -12.08
N ALA A 138 -8.51 -5.05 -12.75
CA ALA A 138 -9.48 -3.94 -12.64
C ALA A 138 -10.92 -4.23 -13.14
N MET A 139 -11.35 -5.50 -13.25
CA MET A 139 -12.68 -5.89 -13.75
C MET A 139 -13.58 -6.59 -12.71
N ILE A 140 -13.21 -6.70 -11.44
CA ILE A 140 -13.97 -7.55 -10.48
C ILE A 140 -14.99 -6.79 -9.62
N PHE A 141 -14.85 -5.48 -9.42
CA PHE A 141 -15.64 -4.76 -8.41
C PHE A 141 -16.53 -3.66 -9.03
N ASP A 142 -17.74 -4.04 -9.44
CA ASP A 142 -18.79 -3.04 -9.73
C ASP A 142 -19.37 -2.53 -8.40
N LYS A 143 -19.52 -1.20 -8.27
CA LYS A 143 -20.14 -0.51 -7.14
C LYS A 143 -21.59 -0.95 -6.88
N SER A 144 -22.26 -1.51 -7.89
CA SER A 144 -23.61 -2.07 -7.77
C SER A 144 -23.65 -3.42 -7.05
N ASP A 145 -22.49 -4.04 -6.80
CA ASP A 145 -22.39 -5.29 -6.07
C ASP A 145 -22.69 -5.05 -4.59
N SER A 146 -23.95 -5.30 -4.23
CA SER A 146 -24.43 -5.25 -2.85
C SER A 146 -23.56 -6.08 -1.89
N THR A 147 -22.84 -7.09 -2.39
CA THR A 147 -21.93 -7.90 -1.58
C THR A 147 -20.64 -7.17 -1.22
N LEU A 148 -20.12 -6.29 -2.10
CA LEU A 148 -18.94 -5.48 -1.81
C LEU A 148 -19.24 -4.46 -0.71
N VAL A 149 -20.38 -3.77 -0.83
CA VAL A 149 -20.85 -2.82 0.20
C VAL A 149 -21.09 -3.52 1.53
N GLN A 150 -21.70 -4.72 1.53
CA GLN A 150 -21.88 -5.49 2.75
C GLN A 150 -20.54 -5.92 3.36
N THR A 151 -19.57 -6.32 2.54
CA THR A 151 -18.23 -6.73 3.02
C THR A 151 -17.47 -5.54 3.61
N GLU A 152 -17.52 -4.37 2.97
CA GLU A 152 -16.95 -3.12 3.45
C GLU A 152 -17.51 -2.75 4.85
N LEU A 153 -18.84 -2.79 5.00
CA LEU A 153 -19.50 -2.46 6.26
C LEU A 153 -19.24 -3.51 7.34
N ALA A 154 -19.17 -4.78 6.98
CA ALA A 154 -18.84 -5.88 7.88
C ALA A 154 -17.41 -5.80 8.41
N LEU A 155 -16.41 -5.53 7.57
CA LEU A 155 -15.03 -5.30 8.02
C LEU A 155 -14.94 -4.09 8.95
N THR A 156 -15.76 -3.07 8.71
CA THR A 156 -15.84 -1.90 9.60
C THR A 156 -16.42 -2.25 10.96
N GLU A 157 -17.45 -3.09 10.99
CA GLU A 157 -18.01 -3.61 12.24
C GLU A 157 -16.94 -4.38 13.03
N GLN A 158 -16.17 -5.24 12.37
CA GLN A 158 -15.06 -5.97 13.02
C GLN A 158 -14.00 -5.02 13.61
N LEU A 159 -13.64 -3.95 12.87
CA LEU A 159 -12.74 -2.92 13.39
C LEU A 159 -13.32 -2.23 14.63
N VAL A 160 -14.62 -1.89 14.59
CA VAL A 160 -15.31 -1.25 15.72
C VAL A 160 -15.39 -2.19 16.92
N GLU A 161 -15.56 -3.50 16.72
CA GLU A 161 -15.54 -4.47 17.81
C GLU A 161 -14.21 -4.44 18.57
N LEU A 162 -13.08 -4.38 17.85
CA LEU A 162 -11.74 -4.32 18.45
C LEU A 162 -11.55 -3.09 19.35
N THR A 163 -12.28 -2.00 19.11
CA THR A 163 -12.19 -0.80 19.96
C THR A 163 -12.76 -1.01 21.36
N GLY A 164 -13.56 -2.05 21.58
CA GLY A 164 -14.16 -2.39 22.89
C GLY A 164 -13.33 -3.37 23.71
N GLU A 165 -12.26 -3.93 23.17
CA GLU A 165 -11.44 -4.95 23.85
C GLU A 165 -10.52 -4.34 24.91
N SER A 166 -10.49 -4.96 26.09
CA SER A 166 -9.64 -4.51 27.19
C SER A 166 -8.17 -4.75 26.86
N ASN A 167 -7.35 -3.69 26.84
CA ASN A 167 -5.93 -3.69 26.43
C ASN A 167 -5.64 -3.90 24.93
N GLY A 168 -6.60 -3.66 24.04
CA GLY A 168 -6.38 -3.69 22.59
C GLY A 168 -5.41 -2.60 22.11
N VAL A 169 -4.63 -2.89 21.06
CA VAL A 169 -3.80 -1.88 20.34
C VAL A 169 -4.71 -0.89 19.58
N ILE A 170 -5.90 -1.33 19.22
CA ILE A 170 -6.95 -0.53 18.60
C ILE A 170 -7.89 -0.02 19.71
N THR A 171 -8.09 1.29 19.76
CA THR A 171 -8.86 1.97 20.80
C THR A 171 -9.85 2.94 20.17
N GLU A 172 -10.81 3.39 20.96
CA GLU A 172 -11.86 4.32 20.51
C GLU A 172 -11.29 5.65 19.99
N ASP A 173 -10.16 6.09 20.56
CA ASP A 173 -9.49 7.33 20.19
C ASP A 173 -8.68 7.20 18.90
N ASN A 174 -8.38 5.95 18.49
CA ASN A 174 -7.29 5.69 17.57
C ASN A 174 -7.70 5.03 16.25
N PHE A 175 -8.81 4.32 16.24
CA PHE A 175 -9.19 3.53 15.06
C PHE A 175 -9.48 4.40 13.83
N TYR A 176 -9.86 5.67 14.03
CA TYR A 176 -10.06 6.63 12.95
C TYR A 176 -8.80 6.94 12.15
N TRP A 177 -7.60 6.80 12.71
CA TRP A 177 -6.35 7.12 11.99
C TRP A 177 -5.61 5.90 11.48
N LEU A 178 -6.01 4.68 11.89
CA LEU A 178 -5.37 3.44 11.45
C LEU A 178 -5.61 3.14 9.97
N VAL A 179 -6.72 3.63 9.40
CA VAL A 179 -7.00 3.48 7.97
C VAL A 179 -6.75 4.79 7.23
N PRO A 180 -5.84 4.84 6.24
CA PRO A 180 -5.60 6.05 5.46
C PRO A 180 -6.87 6.56 4.77
N ARG A 181 -6.98 7.89 4.65
CA ARG A 181 -8.15 8.57 4.06
C ARG A 181 -7.82 9.27 2.75
N LYS A 182 -6.59 9.76 2.65
CA LYS A 182 -6.08 10.42 1.46
C LYS A 182 -4.90 9.65 0.89
N ARG A 183 -4.85 9.54 -0.43
CA ARG A 183 -3.61 9.27 -1.18
C ARG A 183 -2.75 10.51 -1.00
N LEU A 184 -1.79 10.42 -0.09
CA LEU A 184 -0.74 11.42 -0.04
C LEU A 184 0.20 11.10 -1.19
N ASP A 185 0.53 12.12 -1.98
CA ASP A 185 1.64 12.03 -2.91
C ASP A 185 2.87 11.54 -2.13
N ALA A 186 3.52 10.49 -2.64
CA ALA A 186 4.58 9.81 -1.90
C ALA A 186 5.73 10.76 -1.55
N MET A 187 6.00 11.75 -2.42
CA MET A 187 6.97 12.80 -2.17
C MET A 187 6.50 13.76 -1.08
N GLN A 188 5.23 14.17 -1.08
CA GLN A 188 4.65 15.00 -0.01
C GLN A 188 4.61 14.28 1.34
N LEU A 189 4.30 12.98 1.36
CA LEU A 189 4.33 12.17 2.57
C LEU A 189 5.76 12.03 3.09
N ALA A 190 6.71 11.70 2.21
CA ALA A 190 8.12 11.64 2.56
C ALA A 190 8.59 12.98 3.13
N ASP A 191 8.25 14.09 2.49
CA ASP A 191 8.52 15.44 3.00
C ASP A 191 7.93 15.67 4.38
N SER A 192 6.67 15.28 4.59
CA SER A 192 5.98 15.43 5.88
C SER A 192 6.64 14.60 6.98
N VAL A 193 7.02 13.35 6.69
CA VAL A 193 7.70 12.46 7.64
C VAL A 193 9.11 12.97 7.96
N LEU A 194 9.83 13.46 6.94
CA LEU A 194 11.19 13.98 7.10
C LEU A 194 11.22 15.32 7.86
N LYS A 195 10.23 16.19 7.65
CA LYS A 195 10.11 17.51 8.32
C LYS A 195 9.43 17.43 9.68
N GLY A 196 8.60 16.42 9.92
CA GLY A 196 7.87 16.21 11.17
C GLY A 196 8.77 15.86 12.35
N ALA A 197 8.40 16.35 13.53
CA ALA A 197 9.04 15.94 14.78
C ALA A 197 8.68 14.49 15.10
N ASP A 198 9.67 13.71 15.55
CA ASP A 198 9.47 12.32 15.90
C ASP A 198 8.64 12.22 17.18
N SER A 199 7.65 11.31 17.18
CA SER A 199 6.89 10.99 18.39
C SER A 199 7.83 10.47 19.48
N VAL A 200 7.46 10.72 20.74
CA VAL A 200 8.18 10.23 21.93
C VAL A 200 8.40 8.72 21.87
N LEU A 201 7.46 7.99 21.25
CA LEU A 201 7.54 6.53 21.07
C LEU A 201 8.68 6.08 20.15
N TRP A 202 9.06 6.88 19.15
CA TRP A 202 10.00 6.49 18.09
C TRP A 202 11.37 7.14 18.21
N LYS A 203 11.49 8.19 19.06
CA LYS A 203 12.69 9.03 19.20
C LYS A 203 13.98 8.26 19.50
N ASN A 204 13.89 7.11 20.18
CA ASN A 204 15.05 6.30 20.55
C ASN A 204 15.16 4.98 19.77
N ASN A 205 14.35 4.79 18.72
CA ASN A 205 14.36 3.56 17.94
C ASN A 205 15.38 3.67 16.79
N GLN A 206 16.43 2.85 16.85
CA GLN A 206 17.51 2.84 15.85
C GLN A 206 17.01 2.39 14.46
N THR A 207 16.11 1.42 14.39
CA THR A 207 15.50 0.93 13.14
C THR A 207 14.66 2.02 12.48
N TYR A 208 13.85 2.72 13.26
CA TYR A 208 13.07 3.87 12.78
C TYR A 208 13.98 4.99 12.24
N THR A 209 15.07 5.28 12.95
CA THR A 209 16.07 6.27 12.51
C THR A 209 16.72 5.86 11.19
N ALA A 210 17.11 4.59 11.05
CA ALA A 210 17.67 4.05 9.82
C ALA A 210 16.68 4.16 8.65
N LEU A 211 15.41 3.80 8.87
CA LEU A 211 14.35 3.93 7.88
C LEU A 211 14.15 5.39 7.45
N LYS A 212 14.11 6.33 8.41
CA LYS A 212 13.98 7.77 8.13
C LYS A 212 15.19 8.31 7.35
N ASN A 213 16.38 7.78 7.59
CA ASN A 213 17.58 8.13 6.83
C ASN A 213 17.51 7.60 5.39
N SER A 214 17.09 6.35 5.18
CA SER A 214 16.86 5.78 3.86
C SER A 214 15.80 6.59 3.11
N LEU A 215 14.67 6.92 3.75
CA LEU A 215 13.64 7.77 3.17
C LEU A 215 14.20 9.12 2.71
N ARG A 216 15.07 9.75 3.50
CA ARG A 216 15.72 11.02 3.14
C ARG A 216 16.57 10.89 1.89
N PHE A 217 17.36 9.83 1.82
CA PHE A 217 18.25 9.55 0.71
C PHE A 217 17.46 9.36 -0.60
N TYR A 218 16.46 8.48 -0.58
CA TYR A 218 15.61 8.22 -1.75
C TYR A 218 14.79 9.44 -2.16
N HIS A 219 14.29 10.22 -1.20
CA HIS A 219 13.57 11.47 -1.46
C HIS A 219 14.45 12.51 -2.18
N GLN A 220 15.70 12.70 -1.74
CA GLN A 220 16.65 13.60 -2.41
C GLN A 220 17.02 13.11 -3.81
N ALA A 221 17.25 11.81 -3.95
CA ALA A 221 17.55 11.20 -5.24
C ALA A 221 16.42 11.38 -6.27
N ALA A 222 15.16 11.24 -5.84
CA ALA A 222 13.99 11.49 -6.67
C ALA A 222 13.85 12.97 -7.07
N GLN A 223 14.07 13.92 -6.14
CA GLN A 223 14.02 15.36 -6.44
C GLN A 223 15.08 15.82 -7.44
N ASN A 224 16.25 15.17 -7.45
CA ASN A 224 17.35 15.51 -8.34
C ASN A 224 17.23 14.91 -9.75
N GLY A 225 16.12 14.24 -10.08
CA GLY A 225 15.91 13.61 -11.39
C GLY A 225 16.83 12.41 -11.66
N GLY A 226 17.48 11.86 -10.64
CA GLY A 226 18.39 10.70 -10.75
C GLY A 226 17.67 9.35 -10.86
N TRP A 227 16.38 9.40 -11.14
CA TRP A 227 15.46 8.29 -11.01
C TRP A 227 14.55 8.19 -12.25
N ASP A 228 15.12 8.34 -13.43
CA ASP A 228 14.41 7.99 -14.67
C ASP A 228 14.36 6.46 -14.82
N SER A 229 13.25 5.94 -15.34
CA SER A 229 13.12 4.52 -15.70
C SER A 229 14.28 4.09 -16.59
N LEU A 230 15.01 3.06 -16.16
CA LEU A 230 15.96 2.40 -17.06
C LEU A 230 15.15 1.79 -18.22
N THR A 231 15.72 1.75 -19.42
CA THR A 231 15.17 1.01 -20.57
C THR A 231 15.81 -0.36 -20.65
N LEU A 232 15.00 -1.42 -20.80
CA LEU A 232 15.52 -2.79 -20.76
C LEU A 232 16.41 -3.02 -21.99
N VAL A 233 17.67 -3.38 -21.74
CA VAL A 233 18.61 -3.76 -22.79
C VAL A 233 19.19 -5.11 -22.43
N SER A 234 18.98 -6.09 -23.31
CA SER A 234 19.48 -7.44 -23.11
C SER A 234 21.01 -7.50 -23.25
N GLY A 235 21.65 -8.38 -22.48
CA GLY A 235 23.07 -8.69 -22.64
C GLY A 235 24.06 -7.66 -22.07
N LEU A 236 23.64 -6.81 -21.13
CA LEU A 236 24.56 -5.94 -20.39
C LEU A 236 25.42 -6.74 -19.41
N LYS A 237 26.68 -6.94 -19.77
CA LYS A 237 27.73 -7.63 -19.00
C LYS A 237 29.09 -7.00 -19.26
N LYS A 238 30.11 -7.41 -18.49
CA LYS A 238 31.51 -6.95 -18.64
C LYS A 238 31.95 -6.86 -20.11
N GLY A 239 32.51 -5.71 -20.47
CA GLY A 239 33.01 -5.40 -21.82
C GLY A 239 31.93 -4.93 -22.82
N ALA A 240 30.64 -5.01 -22.48
CA ALA A 240 29.58 -4.48 -23.34
C ALA A 240 29.68 -2.95 -23.46
N THR A 241 29.38 -2.43 -24.65
CA THR A 241 29.31 -0.99 -24.89
C THR A 241 27.88 -0.63 -25.30
N SER A 242 27.21 0.21 -24.53
CA SER A 242 25.82 0.60 -24.79
C SER A 242 25.47 1.91 -24.09
N PRO A 243 24.65 2.79 -24.71
CA PRO A 243 24.11 3.98 -24.03
C PRO A 243 23.40 3.65 -22.71
N ALA A 244 22.79 2.47 -22.58
CA ALA A 244 22.13 2.02 -21.37
C ALA A 244 23.11 1.83 -20.19
N VAL A 245 24.39 1.56 -20.47
CA VAL A 245 25.44 1.50 -19.43
C VAL A 245 25.64 2.87 -18.79
N THR A 246 25.61 3.94 -19.56
CA THR A 246 25.74 5.30 -19.03
C THR A 246 24.56 5.64 -18.13
N THR A 247 23.33 5.28 -18.52
CA THR A 247 22.13 5.49 -17.69
C THR A 247 22.18 4.65 -16.41
N LEU A 248 22.59 3.38 -16.51
CA LEU A 248 22.75 2.49 -15.36
C LEU A 248 23.79 3.01 -14.36
N LYS A 249 24.95 3.48 -14.83
CA LYS A 249 25.98 4.07 -13.96
C LYS A 249 25.47 5.31 -13.23
N LYS A 250 24.76 6.20 -13.93
CA LYS A 250 24.15 7.39 -13.32
C LYS A 250 23.15 7.00 -12.23
N ARG A 251 22.30 6.02 -12.53
CA ARG A 251 21.30 5.48 -11.58
C ARG A 251 21.96 4.97 -10.31
N LEU A 252 22.95 4.09 -10.45
CA LEU A 252 23.66 3.48 -9.32
C LEU A 252 24.54 4.49 -8.57
N ALA A 253 25.07 5.52 -9.24
CA ALA A 253 25.82 6.57 -8.57
C ALA A 253 24.93 7.42 -7.66
N VAL A 254 23.69 7.68 -8.08
CA VAL A 254 22.70 8.39 -7.26
C VAL A 254 22.28 7.58 -6.05
N THR A 255 22.21 6.25 -6.17
CA THR A 255 21.91 5.36 -5.04
C THR A 255 23.12 5.03 -4.17
N GLY A 256 24.32 5.50 -4.54
CA GLY A 256 25.56 5.21 -3.83
C GLY A 256 26.10 3.80 -4.07
N ASP A 257 25.43 3.01 -4.93
CA ASP A 257 25.82 1.66 -5.30
C ASP A 257 26.97 1.64 -6.32
N TYR A 258 27.22 2.78 -7.00
CA TYR A 258 28.36 2.96 -7.89
C TYR A 258 29.18 4.19 -7.50
N LEU A 259 30.26 3.96 -6.78
CA LEU A 259 31.14 5.03 -6.26
C LEU A 259 32.18 5.53 -7.27
N ALA A 260 32.29 4.91 -8.44
CA ALA A 260 33.23 5.33 -9.46
C ALA A 260 32.69 6.51 -10.27
N THR A 261 33.58 7.41 -10.70
CA THR A 261 33.26 8.60 -11.50
C THR A 261 33.26 8.34 -13.01
N ASP A 262 33.21 7.07 -13.41
CA ASP A 262 33.26 6.66 -14.81
C ASP A 262 31.94 6.98 -15.52
N THR A 263 32.00 7.84 -16.54
CA THR A 263 30.85 8.26 -17.34
C THR A 263 30.81 7.60 -18.73
N SER A 264 31.72 6.65 -19.01
CA SER A 264 31.76 5.95 -20.29
C SER A 264 30.54 5.04 -20.49
N ASN A 265 30.27 4.70 -21.73
CA ASN A 265 29.23 3.74 -22.13
C ASN A 265 29.71 2.28 -22.08
N ILE A 266 30.85 2.00 -21.44
CA ILE A 266 31.47 0.68 -21.37
C ILE A 266 31.16 0.04 -20.02
N TYR A 267 30.76 -1.22 -20.03
CA TYR A 267 30.56 -2.01 -18.83
C TYR A 267 31.90 -2.43 -18.25
N THR A 268 32.42 -1.63 -17.31
CA THR A 268 33.72 -1.79 -16.68
C THR A 268 33.71 -2.78 -15.52
N ASP A 269 34.88 -3.22 -15.10
CA ASP A 269 35.05 -4.13 -13.95
C ASP A 269 34.48 -3.53 -12.67
N SER A 270 34.62 -2.22 -12.49
CA SER A 270 34.02 -1.50 -11.35
C SER A 270 32.51 -1.55 -11.37
N LEU A 271 31.88 -1.48 -12.55
CA LEU A 271 30.42 -1.61 -12.69
C LEU A 271 29.97 -3.04 -12.41
N GLU A 272 30.73 -4.04 -12.84
CA GLU A 272 30.45 -5.44 -12.53
C GLU A 272 30.46 -5.69 -11.02
N THR A 273 31.47 -5.17 -10.31
CA THR A 273 31.55 -5.28 -8.84
C THR A 273 30.34 -4.64 -8.17
N ALA A 274 29.98 -3.42 -8.59
CA ALA A 274 28.79 -2.74 -8.06
C ALA A 274 27.51 -3.55 -8.29
N ILE A 275 27.32 -4.10 -9.50
CA ILE A 275 26.14 -4.90 -9.83
C ILE A 275 26.07 -6.18 -9.00
N LYS A 276 27.20 -6.84 -8.72
CA LYS A 276 27.23 -8.01 -7.82
C LYS A 276 26.80 -7.65 -6.40
N THR A 277 27.24 -6.52 -5.88
CA THR A 277 26.82 -6.03 -4.55
C THR A 277 25.32 -5.75 -4.53
N VAL A 278 24.80 -5.08 -5.55
CA VAL A 278 23.37 -4.79 -5.68
C VAL A 278 22.54 -6.07 -5.79
N GLN A 279 23.00 -7.04 -6.59
CA GLN A 279 22.35 -8.36 -6.68
C GLN A 279 22.25 -9.02 -5.29
N GLN A 280 23.32 -9.01 -4.50
CA GLN A 280 23.31 -9.55 -3.14
C GLN A 280 22.33 -8.80 -2.22
N GLN A 281 22.25 -7.48 -2.33
CA GLN A 281 21.29 -6.67 -1.55
C GLN A 281 19.84 -7.02 -1.88
N PHE A 282 19.54 -7.36 -3.13
CA PHE A 282 18.22 -7.81 -3.57
C PHE A 282 18.00 -9.33 -3.42
N GLY A 283 18.94 -10.07 -2.84
CA GLY A 283 18.83 -11.53 -2.68
C GLY A 283 18.95 -12.32 -4.00
N LEU A 284 19.52 -11.71 -5.04
CA LEU A 284 19.81 -12.33 -6.34
C LEU A 284 21.22 -12.92 -6.37
N GLU A 285 21.43 -13.89 -7.25
CA GLU A 285 22.76 -14.45 -7.51
C GLU A 285 23.72 -13.39 -8.06
N PRO A 286 24.94 -13.21 -7.47
CA PRO A 286 25.91 -12.18 -7.84
C PRO A 286 26.67 -12.51 -9.14
N THR A 287 25.92 -12.65 -10.22
CA THR A 287 26.43 -13.01 -11.55
C THR A 287 27.21 -11.87 -12.22
N GLY A 288 26.98 -10.61 -11.81
CA GLY A 288 27.53 -9.43 -12.49
C GLY A 288 26.87 -9.15 -13.85
N GLN A 289 25.80 -9.87 -14.19
CA GLN A 289 25.02 -9.65 -15.40
C GLN A 289 23.73 -8.93 -15.06
N VAL A 290 23.33 -7.95 -15.88
CA VAL A 290 22.06 -7.27 -15.68
C VAL A 290 20.96 -8.11 -16.33
N THR A 291 20.25 -8.86 -15.49
CA THR A 291 19.10 -9.68 -15.89
C THR A 291 17.81 -8.87 -15.83
N ASP A 292 16.75 -9.37 -16.48
CA ASP A 292 15.42 -8.77 -16.42
C ASP A 292 14.91 -8.64 -14.98
N SER A 293 15.23 -9.61 -14.11
CA SER A 293 14.89 -9.55 -12.68
C SER A 293 15.59 -8.39 -11.99
N LEU A 294 16.92 -8.25 -12.14
CA LEU A 294 17.66 -7.14 -11.54
C LEU A 294 17.18 -5.79 -12.07
N PHE A 295 16.90 -5.73 -13.37
CA PHE A 295 16.39 -4.52 -14.00
C PHE A 295 15.03 -4.11 -13.43
N ARG A 296 14.15 -5.09 -13.17
CA ARG A 296 12.85 -4.85 -12.55
C ARG A 296 13.02 -4.26 -11.14
N GLU A 297 13.87 -4.85 -10.32
CA GLU A 297 14.20 -4.35 -8.97
C GLU A 297 14.73 -2.91 -8.99
N LEU A 298 15.67 -2.62 -9.90
CA LEU A 298 16.26 -1.29 -10.05
C LEU A 298 15.24 -0.21 -10.48
N ASN A 299 14.20 -0.60 -11.21
CA ASN A 299 13.12 0.28 -11.62
C ASN A 299 12.01 0.40 -10.57
N TYR A 300 11.75 -0.63 -9.75
CA TYR A 300 10.79 -0.55 -8.64
C TYR A 300 11.18 0.41 -7.52
N GLY A 301 12.47 0.71 -7.36
CA GLY A 301 12.91 1.77 -6.44
C GLY A 301 12.41 3.18 -6.82
N ASN A 302 11.77 3.37 -7.99
CA ASN A 302 11.29 4.68 -8.46
C ASN A 302 10.00 5.11 -7.79
N ALA A 303 10.15 5.91 -6.74
CA ALA A 303 9.05 6.65 -6.13
C ALA A 303 8.28 7.52 -7.15
N GLY A 304 8.86 7.86 -8.32
CA GLY A 304 8.20 8.61 -9.39
C GLY A 304 7.34 7.79 -10.35
N ASP A 305 7.76 6.57 -10.73
CA ASP A 305 7.04 5.77 -11.73
C ASP A 305 5.91 4.91 -11.16
N CYS A 306 5.90 4.66 -9.85
CA CYS A 306 4.70 4.14 -9.19
C CYS A 306 3.47 5.07 -9.33
N TRP A 307 3.67 6.34 -9.74
CA TRP A 307 2.60 7.34 -9.76
C TRP A 307 2.42 8.11 -11.07
N GLN A 308 3.47 8.39 -11.86
CA GLN A 308 3.32 9.21 -13.08
C GLN A 308 2.89 8.43 -14.34
N GLY A 309 3.01 7.10 -14.38
CA GLY A 309 2.56 6.27 -15.49
C GLY A 309 1.03 6.26 -15.71
N ARG A 310 0.23 6.65 -14.70
CA ARG A 310 -1.24 6.58 -14.74
C ARG A 310 -1.94 7.78 -15.39
N ASN A 311 -1.28 8.92 -15.57
CA ASN A 311 -1.92 10.14 -16.11
C ASN A 311 -1.75 10.36 -17.63
N ARG A 312 -0.96 9.54 -18.35
CA ARG A 312 -0.72 9.76 -19.80
C ARG A 312 -1.54 8.88 -20.75
N HIS A 313 -2.34 7.93 -20.27
CA HIS A 313 -3.13 7.05 -21.14
C HIS A 313 -4.57 7.51 -21.42
N ASN A 314 -5.06 8.60 -20.80
CA ASN A 314 -6.37 9.20 -21.13
C ASN A 314 -6.25 10.44 -22.02
N GLY A 315 -5.45 10.32 -23.08
CA GLY A 315 -5.25 11.35 -24.09
C GLY A 315 -5.38 10.83 -25.52
N ILE A 316 -6.31 9.89 -25.79
CA ILE A 316 -6.64 9.53 -27.18
C ILE A 316 -7.52 10.65 -27.74
N GLN A 317 -6.86 11.58 -28.44
CA GLN A 317 -7.46 12.49 -29.40
C GLN A 317 -8.34 11.69 -30.37
N ARG A 318 -9.66 11.92 -30.30
CA ARG A 318 -10.54 11.64 -31.43
C ARG A 318 -10.08 12.54 -32.58
N ARG A 319 -9.55 11.94 -33.65
CA ARG A 319 -9.54 12.59 -34.96
C ARG A 319 -10.77 12.10 -35.71
N ASP A 320 -11.63 13.06 -35.98
CA ASP A 320 -12.66 12.98 -36.99
C ASP A 320 -12.02 12.65 -38.35
N HIS A 321 -12.59 11.68 -39.06
CA HIS A 321 -12.92 11.69 -40.49
C HIS A 321 -13.65 10.40 -40.87
#